data_AF-M1A677-F1
#
_entry.id   AF-M1A677-F1
#
_cell.length_a   1.000
_cell.length_b   1.000
_cell.length_c   1.000
_cell.angle_alpha   90.00
_cell.angle_beta   90.00
_cell.angle_gamma   90.00
#
_symmetry.space_group_name_H-M   'P 1'
#
loop_
_entity.id
_entity.type
_entity.pdbx_description
1 polymer ?
#
loop_
_entity_poly.entity_id
_entity_poly.type
_entity_poly.pdbx_seq_one_letter_code
_entity_poly.pdbx_strand_id
1 'polypeptide(L)'
;MQSESSEQVRSVVAAADTRGKHRISAELKRLEQETRFLEEELELLDKMEKASAACKEMLSNVETRPDPLLPVTHGPTNPSWDRWFEGAQDASGCRCWIL
;
A
#
# COMPACT_ATOMS: atom_id res chain seq x y z
N MET A 1 -33.14 -37.42 37.38
CA MET A 1 -34.16 -37.31 36.31
C MET A 1 -34.64 -35.87 36.09
N GLN A 2 -35.42 -35.21 36.98
CA GLN A 2 -35.87 -33.81 36.73
C GLN A 2 -34.81 -32.72 37.07
N SER A 3 -33.93 -32.98 38.02
CA SER A 3 -32.91 -32.02 38.49
C SER A 3 -31.79 -31.79 37.45
N GLU A 4 -31.31 -32.86 36.82
CA GLU A 4 -30.23 -32.81 35.81
C GLU A 4 -30.65 -32.03 34.55
N SER A 5 -31.92 -32.15 34.14
CA SER A 5 -32.46 -31.39 33.02
C SER A 5 -32.48 -29.88 33.28
N SER A 6 -32.65 -29.46 34.53
CA SER A 6 -32.73 -28.04 34.91
C SER A 6 -31.35 -27.38 34.96
N GLU A 7 -30.34 -28.12 35.41
CA GLU A 7 -28.94 -27.66 35.45
C GLU A 7 -28.33 -27.57 34.04
N GLN A 8 -28.65 -28.53 33.17
CA GLN A 8 -28.20 -28.55 31.79
C GLN A 8 -28.80 -27.40 30.97
N VAL A 9 -30.08 -27.07 31.18
CA VAL A 9 -30.73 -25.91 30.55
C VAL A 9 -30.12 -24.59 31.03
N ARG A 10 -29.83 -24.44 32.33
CA ARG A 10 -29.14 -23.25 32.87
C ARG A 10 -27.73 -23.08 32.28
N SER A 11 -26.98 -24.17 32.12
CA SER A 11 -25.64 -24.14 31.52
C SER A 11 -25.67 -23.69 30.06
N VAL A 12 -26.62 -24.19 29.26
CA VAL A 12 -26.77 -23.80 27.85
C VAL A 12 -27.19 -22.33 27.71
N VAL A 13 -28.09 -21.84 28.56
CA VAL A 13 -28.50 -20.43 28.57
C VAL A 13 -27.33 -19.51 28.94
N ALA A 14 -26.53 -19.86 29.95
CA ALA A 14 -25.34 -19.10 30.32
C ALA A 14 -24.26 -19.12 29.21
N ALA A 15 -24.08 -20.26 28.53
CA ALA A 15 -23.18 -20.38 27.39
C ALA A 15 -23.67 -19.55 26.17
N ALA A 16 -24.98 -19.49 25.93
CA ALA A 16 -25.56 -18.64 24.89
C ALA A 16 -25.40 -17.14 25.20
N ASP A 17 -25.58 -16.75 26.46
CA ASP A 17 -25.43 -15.38 26.95
C ASP A 17 -23.97 -14.88 26.82
N THR A 18 -23.00 -15.73 27.21
CA THR A 18 -21.57 -15.43 27.03
C THR A 18 -21.17 -15.32 25.55
N ARG A 19 -21.67 -16.21 24.67
CA ARG A 19 -21.40 -16.13 23.23
C ARG A 19 -21.92 -14.83 22.60
N GLY A 20 -23.12 -14.40 22.98
CA GLY A 20 -23.70 -13.12 22.55
C GLY A 20 -22.84 -11.93 23.01
N LYS A 21 -22.46 -11.93 24.29
CA LYS A 21 -21.58 -10.92 24.88
C LYS A 21 -20.22 -10.83 24.20
N HIS A 22 -19.59 -11.98 23.88
CA HIS A 22 -18.31 -12.00 23.16
C HIS A 22 -18.43 -11.44 21.75
N ARG A 23 -19.51 -11.75 21.03
CA ARG A 23 -19.78 -11.17 19.70
C ARG A 23 -19.89 -9.66 19.77
N ILE A 24 -20.72 -9.13 20.68
CA ILE A 24 -20.91 -7.68 20.86
C ILE A 24 -19.56 -7.02 21.23
N SER A 25 -18.79 -7.66 22.12
CA SER A 25 -17.48 -7.14 22.53
C SER A 25 -16.47 -7.12 21.38
N ALA A 26 -16.50 -8.11 20.48
CA ALA A 26 -15.63 -8.16 19.31
C ALA A 26 -16.00 -7.08 18.28
N GLU A 27 -17.31 -6.89 18.04
CA GLU A 27 -17.81 -5.83 17.15
C GLU A 27 -17.46 -4.44 17.69
N LEU A 28 -17.62 -4.22 18.99
CA LEU A 28 -17.25 -2.96 19.65
C LEU A 28 -15.74 -2.69 19.54
N LYS A 29 -14.89 -3.68 19.83
CA LYS A 29 -13.44 -3.55 19.66
C LYS A 29 -13.05 -3.23 18.22
N ARG A 30 -13.71 -3.83 17.22
CA ARG A 30 -13.46 -3.50 15.81
C ARG A 30 -13.79 -2.03 15.53
N LEU A 31 -14.94 -1.55 15.98
CA LEU A 31 -15.34 -0.16 15.79
C LEU A 31 -14.40 0.83 16.52
N GLU A 32 -13.95 0.49 17.73
CA GLU A 32 -12.94 1.27 18.46
C GLU A 32 -11.61 1.33 17.69
N GLN A 33 -11.20 0.24 17.04
CA GLN A 33 -10.01 0.22 16.19
C GLN A 33 -10.19 1.09 14.94
N GLU A 34 -11.33 0.99 14.25
CA GLU A 34 -11.65 1.82 13.08
C GLU A 34 -11.69 3.31 13.44
N THR A 35 -12.28 3.66 14.59
CA THR A 35 -12.30 5.04 15.08
C THR A 35 -10.90 5.58 15.29
N ARG A 36 -10.04 4.81 15.97
CA ARG A 36 -8.65 5.21 16.21
C ARG A 36 -7.87 5.39 14.90
N PHE A 37 -8.04 4.49 13.94
CA PHE A 37 -7.36 4.64 12.64
C PHE A 37 -7.82 5.90 11.90
N LEU A 38 -9.12 6.21 11.93
CA LEU A 38 -9.63 7.45 11.32
C LEU A 38 -9.10 8.70 12.03
N GLU A 39 -8.96 8.69 13.36
CA GLU A 39 -8.35 9.79 14.11
C GLU A 39 -6.88 10.00 13.73
N GLU A 40 -6.11 8.91 13.61
CA GLU A 40 -4.72 8.94 13.14
C GLU A 40 -4.61 9.47 11.69
N GLU A 41 -5.47 9.01 10.78
CA GLU A 41 -5.52 9.48 9.39
C GLU A 41 -5.87 10.97 9.30
N LEU A 42 -6.81 11.46 10.11
CA LEU A 42 -7.15 12.88 10.17
C LEU A 42 -5.97 13.72 10.65
N GLU A 43 -5.22 13.26 11.66
CA GLU A 43 -4.02 13.96 12.14
C GLU A 43 -2.93 14.01 11.05
N LEU A 44 -2.79 12.96 10.25
CA LEU A 44 -1.87 12.96 9.10
C LEU A 44 -2.33 13.94 8.02
N LEU A 45 -3.63 13.95 7.69
CA LEU A 45 -4.20 14.86 6.68
C LEU A 45 -4.01 16.35 7.05
N ASP A 46 -4.13 16.70 8.33
CA ASP A 46 -3.90 18.08 8.81
C ASP A 46 -2.44 18.53 8.64
N LYS A 47 -1.50 17.57 8.73
CA LYS A 47 -0.06 17.81 8.53
C LYS A 47 0.35 17.73 7.05
N MET A 48 -0.50 17.21 6.17
CA MET A 48 -0.18 17.08 4.75
C MET A 48 -0.13 18.44 4.06
N GLU A 49 0.83 18.59 3.16
CA GLU A 49 0.91 19.78 2.33
C GLU A 49 -0.18 19.81 1.26
N LYS A 50 -0.38 21.00 0.67
CA LYS A 50 -1.32 21.15 -0.44
C LYS A 50 -0.90 20.27 -1.61
N ALA A 51 -1.85 19.52 -2.19
CA ALA A 51 -1.61 18.73 -3.38
C ALA A 51 -0.96 19.54 -4.53
N SER A 52 -1.30 20.82 -4.66
CA SER A 52 -0.68 21.72 -5.64
C SER A 52 0.83 21.92 -5.46
N ALA A 53 1.33 21.86 -4.22
CA ALA A 53 2.75 21.98 -3.91
C ALA A 53 3.47 20.67 -4.29
N ALA A 54 2.97 19.54 -3.78
CA ALA A 54 3.46 18.20 -4.10
C ALA A 54 3.52 17.95 -5.62
N CYS A 55 2.46 18.30 -6.35
CA CYS A 55 2.41 18.13 -7.80
C CYS A 55 3.44 19.00 -8.53
N LYS A 56 3.70 20.23 -8.07
CA LYS A 56 4.72 21.11 -8.67
C LYS A 56 6.12 20.57 -8.42
N GLU A 57 6.40 20.07 -7.22
CA GLU A 57 7.66 19.44 -6.90
C GLU A 57 7.88 18.19 -7.76
N MET A 58 6.87 17.33 -7.86
CA MET A 58 6.92 16.14 -8.71
C MET A 58 7.20 16.51 -10.17
N LEU A 59 6.52 17.51 -10.71
CA LEU A 59 6.74 17.98 -12.08
C LEU A 59 8.17 18.47 -12.27
N SER A 60 8.67 19.31 -11.36
CA SER A 60 10.06 19.80 -11.39
C SER A 60 11.07 18.66 -11.34
N ASN A 61 10.81 17.62 -10.55
CA ASN A 61 11.69 16.45 -10.45
C ASN A 61 11.70 15.61 -11.74
N VAL A 62 10.56 15.49 -12.42
CA VAL A 62 10.46 14.76 -13.70
C VAL A 62 11.09 15.54 -14.84
N GLU A 63 10.88 16.86 -14.92
CA GLU A 63 11.40 17.70 -16.00
C GLU A 63 12.92 17.87 -15.96
N THR A 64 13.54 17.79 -14.79
CA THR A 64 14.99 18.03 -14.62
C THR A 64 15.83 16.76 -14.79
N ARG A 65 15.20 15.59 -14.76
CA ARG A 65 15.89 14.31 -14.85
C ARG A 65 15.77 13.78 -16.28
N PRO A 66 16.90 13.61 -16.99
CA PRO A 66 16.83 13.07 -18.32
C PRO A 66 16.44 11.57 -18.23
N ASP A 67 15.64 11.09 -19.20
CA ASP A 67 15.17 9.69 -19.30
C ASP A 67 15.40 9.16 -20.72
N PRO A 68 16.17 8.07 -20.91
CA PRO A 68 16.48 7.54 -22.23
C PRO A 68 15.31 6.83 -22.92
N LEU A 69 14.24 6.50 -22.18
CA LEU A 69 13.06 5.85 -22.74
C LEU A 69 12.02 6.85 -23.27
N LEU A 70 12.22 8.15 -23.01
CA LEU A 70 11.34 9.19 -23.52
C LEU A 70 11.78 9.66 -24.91
N PRO A 71 10.82 9.92 -25.84
CA PRO A 71 11.14 10.44 -27.17
C PRO A 71 11.84 11.80 -27.15
N VAL A 72 11.61 12.59 -26.10
CA VAL A 72 12.25 13.88 -25.85
C VAL A 72 12.66 13.89 -24.38
N THR A 73 13.96 14.05 -24.14
CA THR A 73 14.52 14.14 -22.79
C THR A 73 14.97 15.57 -22.52
N HIS A 74 14.63 16.09 -21.34
CA HIS A 74 15.10 17.39 -20.86
C HIS A 74 16.27 17.18 -19.90
N GLY A 75 17.33 17.97 -20.06
CA GLY A 75 18.57 17.84 -19.27
C GLY A 75 19.74 17.24 -20.05
N PRO A 76 20.93 17.17 -19.43
CA PRO A 76 22.14 16.69 -20.10
C PRO A 76 22.07 15.18 -20.37
N THR A 77 22.40 14.77 -21.60
CA THR A 77 22.50 13.35 -21.96
C THR A 77 23.51 12.66 -21.05
N ASN A 78 23.12 11.53 -20.45
CA ASN A 78 24.02 10.73 -19.63
C ASN A 78 24.78 9.74 -20.52
N PRO A 79 26.11 9.91 -20.71
CA PRO A 79 26.90 9.06 -21.62
C PRO A 79 26.97 7.59 -21.18
N SER A 80 26.61 7.28 -19.92
CA SER A 80 26.57 5.89 -19.45
C SER A 80 25.40 5.07 -20.00
N TRP A 81 24.40 5.73 -20.60
CA TRP A 81 23.26 5.04 -21.20
C TRP A 81 23.62 4.29 -22.48
N ASP A 82 24.62 4.77 -23.22
CA ASP A 82 25.09 4.13 -24.45
C ASP A 82 25.54 2.68 -24.19
N ARG A 83 26.03 2.38 -22.98
CA ARG A 83 26.33 1.00 -22.54
C ARG A 83 25.12 0.06 -22.60
N TRP A 84 23.93 0.57 -22.33
CA TRP A 84 22.70 -0.21 -22.26
C TRP A 84 21.96 -0.25 -23.59
N PHE A 85 22.05 0.81 -24.40
CA PHE A 85 21.30 0.94 -25.66
C PHE A 85 22.14 0.66 -26.92
N GLU A 86 23.46 0.91 -26.91
CA GLU A 86 24.33 0.74 -28.09
C GLU A 86 25.05 -0.62 -28.14
N GLY A 87 24.90 -1.46 -27.11
CA GLY A 87 25.53 -2.79 -27.05
C GLY A 87 27.03 -2.76 -26.72
N ALA A 88 27.65 -3.95 -26.63
CA ALA A 88 29.07 -4.07 -26.25
C ALA A 88 29.99 -3.43 -27.29
N GLN A 89 30.76 -2.40 -26.89
CA GLN A 89 31.62 -1.61 -27.80
C GLN A 89 32.88 -2.38 -28.28
N ASP A 90 33.20 -3.51 -27.64
CA ASP A 90 34.48 -4.22 -27.73
C ASP A 90 34.35 -5.68 -28.20
N ALA A 91 33.14 -6.19 -28.39
CA ALA A 91 32.97 -7.43 -29.13
C ALA A 91 33.08 -7.11 -30.62
N SER A 92 34.05 -7.69 -31.33
CA SER A 92 34.00 -7.81 -32.78
C SER A 92 32.65 -8.44 -33.17
N GLY A 93 31.65 -7.60 -33.44
CA GLY A 93 30.25 -7.97 -33.39
C GLY A 93 29.95 -9.07 -34.40
N CYS A 94 29.34 -10.17 -33.93
CA CYS A 94 28.76 -11.13 -34.85
C CYS A 94 27.61 -10.45 -35.60
N ARG A 95 27.66 -10.49 -36.94
CA ARG A 95 26.64 -9.93 -37.85
C ARG A 95 25.39 -10.81 -37.96
N CYS A 96 24.92 -11.39 -36.86
CA CYS A 96 23.66 -12.13 -36.90
C CYS A 96 22.49 -11.14 -36.84
N TRP A 97 21.73 -11.08 -37.94
CA TRP A 97 20.46 -10.39 -38.00
C TRP A 97 19.45 -11.21 -37.19
N ILE A 98 18.81 -10.59 -36.19
CA ILE A 98 17.63 -11.17 -35.56
C ILE A 98 16.48 -10.99 -36.56
N LEU A 99 15.99 -12.12 -37.07
CA LEU A 99 14.78 -12.22 -37.89
C LEU A 99 13.52 -12.02 -37.04
#